data_AF-A0A8T3C4L5-F1
#
_entry.id   AF-A0A8T3C4L5-F1
#
_cell.length_a   1.000
_cell.length_b   1.000
_cell.length_c   1.000
_cell.angle_alpha   90.00
_cell.angle_beta   90.00
_cell.angle_gamma   90.00
#
_symmetry.space_group_name_H-M   'P 1'
#
loop_
_entity.id
_entity.type
_entity.pdbx_description
1 polymer ?
#
loop_
_entity_poly.entity_id
_entity_poly.type
_entity_poly.pdbx_seq_one_letter_code
_entity_poly.pdbx_strand_id
1 'polypeptide(L)'
;MFPEDHEFDKYDLVRMLIALGFIQPSQAMTMEDIGGRDFDVLVKKALFEMIGDDYKMHDLIHESTSKFFAQEFGKLVDNEEESSLKIFETIRYLSVQTINPNILRKIEKFKHLHSLFLFYEISNHDLCSSLIEIFKASDACMYYTYVYYAYV
;
A
#
# COMPACT_ATOMS: atom_id res chain seq x y z
N MET A 1 0.48 -1.29 -4.55
CA MET A 1 -0.66 -1.01 -5.42
C MET A 1 -1.92 -1.21 -4.63
N PHE A 2 -2.78 -0.19 -4.69
CA PHE A 2 -4.09 -0.23 -4.09
C PHE A 2 -4.92 -1.37 -4.70
N PRO A 3 -5.89 -1.92 -3.95
CA PRO A 3 -6.93 -2.77 -4.52
C PRO A 3 -7.59 -2.10 -5.74
N GLU A 4 -8.17 -2.90 -6.62
CA GLU A 4 -9.01 -2.38 -7.70
C GLU A 4 -10.20 -1.63 -7.10
N ASP A 5 -10.61 -0.52 -7.74
CA ASP A 5 -11.67 0.38 -7.26
C ASP A 5 -11.45 0.97 -5.85
N HIS A 6 -10.23 0.94 -5.33
CA HIS A 6 -9.93 1.53 -4.04
C HIS A 6 -10.06 3.05 -4.08
N GLU A 7 -11.00 3.58 -3.30
CA GLU A 7 -11.20 4.99 -3.05
C GLU A 7 -10.31 5.48 -1.90
N PHE A 8 -9.71 6.65 -2.06
CA PHE A 8 -8.84 7.29 -1.09
C PHE A 8 -9.00 8.81 -1.09
N ASP A 9 -8.85 9.42 0.08
CA ASP A 9 -8.72 10.87 0.20
C ASP A 9 -7.32 11.36 -0.26
N LYS A 10 -7.29 12.60 -0.75
CA LYS A 10 -6.08 13.28 -1.20
C LYS A 10 -5.00 13.36 -0.13
N TYR A 11 -5.34 13.78 1.09
CA TYR A 11 -4.34 14.00 2.15
C TYR A 11 -3.71 12.70 2.60
N ASP A 12 -4.52 11.66 2.58
CA ASP A 12 -4.18 10.28 2.89
C ASP A 12 -3.15 9.71 1.89
N LEU A 13 -3.36 9.89 0.59
CA LEU A 13 -2.34 9.56 -0.42
C LEU A 13 -1.07 10.39 -0.24
N VAL A 14 -1.18 11.70 0.00
CA VAL A 14 -0.03 12.59 0.18
C VAL A 14 0.83 12.15 1.36
N ARG A 15 0.23 11.86 2.52
CA ARG A 15 0.94 11.37 3.71
C ARG A 15 1.65 10.06 3.43
N MET A 16 1.03 9.16 2.67
CA MET A 16 1.65 7.91 2.24
C MET A 16 2.89 8.17 1.37
N LEU A 17 2.81 9.09 0.40
CA LEU A 17 3.94 9.45 -0.45
C LEU A 17 5.09 10.09 0.34
N ILE A 18 4.78 10.89 1.37
CA ILE A 18 5.78 11.44 2.30
C ILE A 18 6.46 10.31 3.09
N ALA A 19 5.67 9.40 3.67
CA ALA A 19 6.18 8.27 4.47
C ALA A 19 7.07 7.32 3.65
N LEU A 20 6.76 7.15 2.36
CA LEU A 20 7.57 6.38 1.41
C LEU A 20 8.81 7.14 0.90
N GLY A 21 8.97 8.42 1.29
CA GLY A 21 10.10 9.25 0.89
C GLY A 21 10.03 9.78 -0.55
N PHE A 22 8.88 9.67 -1.22
CA PHE A 22 8.70 10.23 -2.57
C PHE A 22 8.62 11.75 -2.56
N ILE A 23 8.19 12.34 -1.44
CA ILE A 23 8.14 13.79 -1.25
C ILE A 23 9.25 14.19 -0.28
N GLN A 24 10.06 15.16 -0.70
CA GLN A 24 11.21 15.64 0.06
C GLN A 24 10.95 17.08 0.55
N PRO A 25 11.49 17.46 1.72
CA PRO A 25 11.29 18.80 2.27
C PRO A 25 11.94 19.88 1.41
N SER A 26 11.32 21.06 1.38
CA SER A 26 11.82 22.27 0.73
C SER A 26 11.96 23.39 1.75
N GLN A 27 12.83 24.37 1.47
CA GLN A 27 12.94 25.57 2.31
C GLN A 27 11.68 26.45 2.30
N ALA A 28 10.88 26.39 1.22
CA ALA A 28 9.79 27.32 0.98
C ALA A 28 8.38 26.71 1.14
N MET A 29 8.28 25.38 1.17
CA MET A 29 7.00 24.66 1.16
C MET A 29 7.05 23.46 2.09
N THR A 30 5.92 23.17 2.73
CA THR A 30 5.78 21.93 3.49
C THR A 30 5.74 20.73 2.53
N MET A 31 6.01 19.53 3.05
CA MET A 31 5.91 18.32 2.24
C MET A 31 4.46 18.06 1.82
N GLU A 32 3.50 18.45 2.64
CA GLU A 32 2.07 18.40 2.35
C GLU A 32 1.69 19.34 1.21
N ASP A 33 2.25 20.56 1.17
CA ASP A 33 2.03 21.48 0.04
C ASP A 33 2.61 20.94 -1.27
N ILE A 34 3.81 20.37 -1.20
CA ILE A 34 4.47 19.76 -2.38
C ILE A 34 3.64 18.57 -2.87
N GLY A 35 3.32 17.64 -1.97
CA GLY A 35 2.53 16.46 -2.29
C GLY A 35 1.13 16.82 -2.80
N GLY A 36 0.50 17.83 -2.22
CA GLY A 36 -0.80 18.32 -2.67
C GLY A 36 -0.77 18.86 -4.09
N ARG A 37 0.30 19.56 -4.47
CA ARG A 37 0.49 20.05 -5.86
C ARG A 37 0.79 18.93 -6.83
N ASP A 38 1.62 17.97 -6.44
CA ASP A 38 1.93 16.79 -7.25
C ASP A 38 0.67 15.95 -7.48
N PHE A 39 -0.14 15.76 -6.44
CA PHE A 39 -1.45 15.14 -6.52
C PHE A 39 -2.35 15.82 -7.56
N ASP A 40 -2.45 17.15 -7.53
CA ASP A 40 -3.26 17.91 -8.49
C ASP A 40 -2.76 17.71 -9.93
N VAL A 41 -1.46 17.51 -10.13
CA VAL A 41 -0.90 17.16 -11.45
C VAL A 41 -1.30 15.74 -11.85
N LEU A 42 -1.31 14.77 -10.93
CA LEU A 42 -1.74 13.40 -11.21
C LEU A 42 -3.21 13.34 -11.62
N VAL A 43 -4.09 14.08 -10.93
CA VAL A 43 -5.51 14.23 -11.30
C VAL A 43 -5.65 14.87 -12.68
N LYS A 44 -4.93 15.97 -12.95
CA LYS A 44 -4.96 16.64 -14.27
C LYS A 44 -4.48 15.75 -15.42
N LYS A 45 -3.66 14.75 -15.12
CA LYS A 45 -3.16 13.76 -16.08
C LYS A 45 -4.07 12.52 -16.20
N ALA A 46 -5.25 12.55 -15.56
CA ALA A 46 -6.19 11.43 -15.52
C ALA A 46 -5.59 10.13 -14.95
N LEU A 47 -4.60 10.25 -14.06
CA LEU A 47 -4.06 9.11 -13.31
C LEU A 47 -5.00 8.71 -12.17
N PHE A 48 -5.70 9.70 -11.60
CA PHE A 48 -6.73 9.52 -10.60
C PHE A 48 -8.05 10.10 -11.10
N GLU A 49 -9.12 9.37 -10.86
CA GLU A 49 -10.50 9.77 -11.11
C GLU A 49 -11.12 10.23 -9.79
N MET A 50 -11.92 11.30 -9.83
CA MET A 50 -12.65 11.80 -8.66
C MET A 50 -14.01 11.11 -8.58
N ILE A 51 -14.31 10.50 -7.44
CA ILE A 51 -15.54 9.76 -7.16
C ILE A 51 -16.17 10.39 -5.90
N GLY A 52 -17.20 11.21 -6.10
CA GLY A 52 -17.76 12.00 -4.99
C GLY A 52 -16.72 12.98 -4.43
N ASP A 53 -16.39 12.82 -3.15
CA ASP A 53 -15.37 13.59 -2.45
C ASP A 53 -13.99 12.89 -2.40
N ASP A 54 -13.93 11.64 -2.88
CA ASP A 54 -12.72 10.79 -2.86
C ASP A 54 -12.13 10.61 -4.27
N TYR A 55 -11.02 9.88 -4.34
CA TYR A 55 -10.32 9.57 -5.58
C TYR A 55 -10.05 8.08 -5.72
N LYS A 56 -10.05 7.58 -6.95
CA LYS A 56 -9.58 6.23 -7.26
C LYS A 56 -8.54 6.24 -8.37
N MET A 57 -7.69 5.22 -8.40
CA MET A 57 -6.80 5.00 -9.54
C MET A 57 -7.62 4.52 -10.73
N HIS A 58 -7.43 5.14 -11.90
CA HIS A 58 -8.15 4.72 -13.10
C HIS A 58 -7.76 3.28 -13.48
N ASP A 59 -8.73 2.45 -13.84
CA ASP A 59 -8.53 1.00 -14.08
C ASP A 59 -7.40 0.69 -15.07
N LEU A 60 -7.27 1.48 -16.13
CA LEU A 60 -6.19 1.32 -17.11
C LEU A 60 -4.80 1.60 -16.51
N ILE A 61 -4.69 2.59 -15.62
CA ILE A 61 -3.46 2.90 -14.91
C ILE A 61 -3.17 1.80 -13.90
N HIS A 62 -4.19 1.32 -13.20
CA HIS A 62 -4.08 0.19 -12.27
C HIS A 62 -3.55 -1.06 -12.99
N GLU A 63 -4.18 -1.46 -14.10
CA GLU A 63 -3.75 -2.61 -14.90
C GLU A 63 -2.32 -2.46 -15.43
N SER A 64 -1.98 -1.28 -15.96
CA SER A 64 -0.65 -0.98 -16.49
C SER A 64 0.43 -1.04 -15.41
N THR A 65 0.15 -0.44 -14.26
CA THR A 65 1.06 -0.41 -13.10
C THR A 65 1.26 -1.83 -12.56
N SER A 66 0.19 -2.62 -12.44
CA SER A 66 0.26 -4.02 -11.99
C SER A 66 1.19 -4.84 -12.86
N LYS A 67 1.08 -4.69 -14.19
CA LYS A 67 1.95 -5.41 -15.15
C LYS A 67 3.39 -4.92 -15.10
N PHE A 68 3.60 -3.60 -15.03
CA PHE A 68 4.93 -3.01 -15.01
C PHE A 68 5.73 -3.40 -13.76
N PHE A 69 5.06 -3.46 -12.61
CA PHE A 69 5.71 -3.79 -11.34
C PHE A 69 5.59 -5.27 -10.93
N ALA A 70 5.09 -6.16 -11.79
CA ALA A 70 4.79 -7.55 -11.43
C ALA A 70 5.97 -8.35 -10.83
N GLN A 71 7.22 -7.95 -11.09
CA GLN A 71 8.41 -8.61 -10.55
C GLN A 71 8.82 -8.10 -9.16
N GLU A 72 8.39 -6.90 -8.79
CA GLU A 72 8.77 -6.21 -7.55
C GLU A 72 7.58 -5.97 -6.61
N PHE A 73 6.36 -6.11 -7.14
CA PHE A 73 5.11 -5.92 -6.42
C PHE A 73 4.36 -7.26 -6.25
N GLY A 74 4.11 -7.62 -5.00
CA GLY A 74 3.32 -8.78 -4.62
C GLY A 74 1.94 -8.37 -4.11
N LYS A 75 0.94 -9.20 -4.38
CA LYS A 75 -0.38 -9.12 -3.77
C LYS A 75 -0.63 -10.41 -2.99
N LEU A 76 -1.26 -10.29 -1.83
CA LEU A 76 -1.63 -11.43 -1.01
C LEU A 76 -3.09 -11.26 -0.58
N VAL A 77 -3.92 -12.23 -0.96
CA VAL A 77 -5.37 -12.25 -0.68
C VAL A 77 -5.73 -13.56 0.01
N ASP A 78 -6.78 -13.54 0.84
CA ASP A 78 -7.35 -14.74 1.44
C ASP A 78 -7.71 -15.77 0.34
N ASN A 79 -7.24 -17.02 0.53
CA ASN A 79 -7.43 -18.18 -0.36
C ASN A 79 -6.53 -18.33 -1.60
N GLU A 80 -5.48 -17.52 -1.79
CA GLU A 80 -4.50 -17.83 -2.85
C GLU A 80 -3.57 -18.99 -2.47
N GLU A 81 -3.50 -20.00 -3.36
CA GLU A 81 -2.68 -21.20 -3.19
C GLU A 81 -1.19 -20.87 -3.06
N GLU A 82 -0.50 -21.70 -2.28
CA GLU A 82 0.93 -21.60 -1.96
C GLU A 82 1.87 -21.86 -3.16
N SER A 83 1.42 -21.72 -4.40
CA SER A 83 2.18 -22.12 -5.60
C SER A 83 2.76 -20.96 -6.42
N SER A 84 2.46 -19.70 -6.08
CA SER A 84 3.04 -18.49 -6.70
C SER A 84 4.38 -18.03 -6.07
N LEU A 85 4.96 -18.81 -5.16
CA LEU A 85 6.05 -18.43 -4.23
C LEU A 85 7.44 -18.20 -4.84
N LYS A 86 7.63 -18.47 -6.14
CA LYS A 86 8.91 -18.17 -6.82
C LYS A 86 9.20 -16.66 -6.93
N ILE A 87 8.19 -15.83 -6.66
CA ILE A 87 8.27 -14.37 -6.80
C ILE A 87 8.79 -13.70 -5.50
N PHE A 88 8.76 -14.39 -4.35
CA PHE A 88 9.08 -13.77 -3.05
C PHE A 88 10.49 -13.22 -2.88
N GLU A 89 11.46 -13.77 -3.63
CA GLU A 89 12.83 -13.30 -3.56
C GLU A 89 13.02 -11.94 -4.24
N THR A 90 12.14 -11.50 -5.14
CA THR A 90 12.28 -10.23 -5.84
C THR A 90 11.27 -9.17 -5.41
N ILE A 91 10.25 -9.54 -4.63
CA ILE A 91 9.26 -8.59 -4.14
C ILE A 91 9.87 -7.61 -3.14
N ARG A 92 9.70 -6.32 -3.48
CA ARG A 92 10.03 -5.17 -2.63
C ARG A 92 8.80 -4.47 -2.08
N TYR A 93 7.65 -4.65 -2.70
CA TYR A 93 6.41 -3.99 -2.31
C TYR A 93 5.30 -5.03 -2.18
N LEU A 94 4.68 -5.16 -1.01
CA LEU A 94 3.63 -6.15 -0.77
C LEU A 94 2.33 -5.46 -0.37
N SER A 95 1.23 -5.80 -1.03
CA SER A 95 -0.11 -5.49 -0.54
C SER A 95 -0.76 -6.74 0.02
N VAL A 96 -1.32 -6.63 1.21
CA VAL A 96 -2.05 -7.72 1.88
C VAL A 96 -3.47 -7.23 2.14
N GLN A 97 -4.43 -7.98 1.64
CA GLN A 97 -5.84 -7.79 1.94
C GLN A 97 -6.36 -9.07 2.58
N THR A 98 -6.66 -9.02 3.88
CA THR A 98 -6.96 -10.23 4.65
C THR A 98 -7.80 -9.94 5.89
N ILE A 99 -8.68 -10.89 6.22
CA ILE A 99 -9.31 -10.99 7.54
C ILE A 99 -8.65 -12.09 8.40
N ASN A 100 -7.71 -12.85 7.84
CA ASN A 100 -7.07 -13.99 8.47
C ASN A 100 -5.64 -13.65 8.97
N PRO A 101 -5.41 -13.56 10.29
CA PRO A 101 -4.10 -13.21 10.86
C PRO A 101 -2.99 -14.19 10.46
N ASN A 102 -3.33 -15.45 10.17
CA ASN A 102 -2.31 -16.46 9.80
C ASN A 102 -1.58 -16.11 8.51
N ILE A 103 -2.18 -15.29 7.65
CA ILE A 103 -1.58 -14.87 6.40
C ILE A 103 -0.36 -13.96 6.64
N LEU A 104 -0.34 -13.23 7.75
CA LEU A 104 0.74 -12.32 8.10
C LEU A 104 2.05 -13.08 8.35
N ARG A 105 1.98 -14.35 8.79
CA ARG A 105 3.16 -15.23 8.92
C ARG A 105 3.84 -15.50 7.57
N LYS A 106 3.13 -15.36 6.45
CA LYS A 106 3.75 -15.49 5.12
C LYS A 106 4.67 -14.30 4.79
N ILE A 107 4.50 -13.15 5.44
CA ILE A 107 5.32 -11.94 5.22
C ILE A 107 6.80 -12.21 5.57
N GLU A 108 7.07 -13.07 6.55
CA GLU A 108 8.43 -13.50 6.92
C GLU A 108 9.21 -14.13 5.76
N LYS A 109 8.50 -14.64 4.72
CA LYS A 109 9.14 -15.22 3.53
C LYS A 109 9.72 -14.16 2.57
N PHE A 110 9.35 -12.88 2.72
CA PHE A 110 9.74 -11.78 1.82
C PHE A 110 11.02 -11.07 2.30
N LYS A 111 12.19 -11.57 1.89
CA LYS A 111 13.50 -11.10 2.39
C LYS A 111 13.93 -9.71 1.92
N HIS A 112 13.33 -9.20 0.84
CA HIS A 112 13.71 -7.92 0.23
C HIS A 112 12.57 -6.90 0.30
N LEU A 113 11.61 -7.14 1.20
CA LEU A 113 10.47 -6.26 1.38
C LEU A 113 10.91 -4.88 1.86
N HIS A 114 10.62 -3.87 1.05
CA HIS A 114 10.84 -2.46 1.35
C HIS A 114 9.60 -1.80 1.93
N SER A 115 8.40 -2.09 1.38
CA SER A 115 7.14 -1.51 1.86
C SER A 115 6.02 -2.54 1.91
N LEU A 116 5.18 -2.42 2.94
CA LEU A 116 3.99 -3.25 3.17
C LEU A 116 2.75 -2.36 3.24
N PHE A 117 1.74 -2.70 2.44
CA PHE A 117 0.42 -2.09 2.45
C PHE A 117 -0.57 -3.08 3.04
N LEU A 118 -1.29 -2.70 4.09
CA LEU A 118 -2.25 -3.56 4.77
C LEU A 118 -3.66 -2.99 4.65
N PHE A 119 -4.56 -3.79 4.10
CA PHE A 119 -5.97 -3.49 3.96
C PHE A 119 -6.75 -4.52 4.80
N TYR A 120 -7.23 -4.13 5.98
CA TYR A 120 -7.95 -5.03 6.90
C TYR A 120 -9.10 -4.31 7.62
N GLU A 121 -10.14 -5.06 8.00
CA GLU A 121 -11.24 -4.55 8.82
C GLU A 121 -10.88 -4.61 10.32
N ILE A 122 -11.01 -3.48 11.03
CA ILE A 122 -10.56 -3.28 12.42
C ILE A 122 -11.40 -4.03 13.46
N SER A 123 -12.53 -4.62 13.08
CA SER A 123 -13.36 -5.41 13.99
C SER A 123 -12.60 -6.61 14.60
N ASN A 124 -11.42 -6.93 14.09
CA ASN A 124 -10.58 -8.03 14.54
C ASN A 124 -9.38 -7.52 15.39
N HIS A 125 -9.60 -7.33 16.69
CA HIS A 125 -8.55 -6.93 17.64
C HIS A 125 -7.34 -7.87 17.65
N ASP A 126 -7.51 -9.13 17.24
CA ASP A 126 -6.44 -10.12 17.19
C ASP A 126 -5.46 -9.87 16.02
N LEU A 127 -5.88 -9.15 14.97
CA LEU A 127 -5.00 -8.75 13.86
C LEU A 127 -4.01 -7.68 14.29
N CYS A 128 -4.44 -6.65 15.02
CA CYS A 128 -3.57 -5.56 15.48
C CYS A 128 -2.44 -6.06 16.38
N SER A 129 -2.75 -6.94 17.33
CA SER A 129 -1.75 -7.55 18.22
C SER A 129 -0.77 -8.44 17.45
N SER A 130 -1.27 -9.29 16.55
CA SER A 130 -0.45 -10.14 15.67
C SER A 130 0.49 -9.31 14.80
N LEU A 131 0.03 -8.19 14.24
CA LEU A 131 0.84 -7.26 13.46
C LEU A 131 1.99 -6.67 14.27
N ILE A 132 1.70 -6.20 15.49
CA ILE A 132 2.72 -5.63 16.38
C ILE A 132 3.81 -6.66 16.71
N GLU A 133 3.45 -7.93 16.93
CA GLU A 133 4.42 -8.99 17.22
C GLU A 133 5.30 -9.30 16.00
N ILE A 134 4.71 -9.42 14.81
CA ILE A 134 5.46 -9.65 13.56
C ILE A 134 6.42 -8.50 13.28
N PHE A 135 5.99 -7.24 13.49
CA PHE A 135 6.86 -6.08 13.28
C PHE A 135 7.98 -5.97 14.31
N LYS A 136 7.76 -6.39 15.55
CA LYS A 136 8.83 -6.47 16.56
C LYS A 136 9.87 -7.54 16.24
N ALA A 137 9.47 -8.62 15.58
CA ALA A 137 10.34 -9.75 15.26
C ALA A 137 11.16 -9.56 13.96
N SER A 138 10.76 -8.60 13.11
CA SER A 138 11.43 -8.31 11.85
C SER A 138 12.47 -7.20 12.02
N ASP A 139 13.75 -7.49 11.76
CA ASP A 139 14.84 -6.48 11.67
C ASP A 139 14.69 -5.53 10.46
N ALA A 140 13.63 -5.70 9.66
CA ALA A 140 13.38 -4.86 8.51
C ALA A 140 13.06 -3.43 8.98
N CYS A 141 13.86 -2.46 8.54
CA CYS A 141 13.49 -1.04 8.48
C CYS A 141 12.26 -0.87 7.58
N MET A 142 11.10 -1.29 8.06
CA MET A 142 9.82 -1.06 7.42
C MET A 142 9.40 0.36 7.78
N TYR A 143 9.45 1.27 6.81
CA TYR A 143 8.73 2.53 6.93
C TYR A 143 7.23 2.18 6.99
N TYR A 144 6.66 2.40 8.16
CA TYR A 144 5.40 1.79 8.61
C TYR A 144 4.20 2.18 7.74
N THR A 145 3.54 1.13 7.25
CA THR A 145 2.09 0.85 7.27
C THR A 145 1.15 2.04 7.06
N TYR A 146 0.68 2.16 5.81
CA TYR A 146 -0.62 2.76 5.56
C TYR A 146 -1.69 1.69 5.84
N VAL A 147 -2.49 1.91 6.88
CA VAL A 147 -3.71 1.15 7.20
C VAL A 147 -4.88 2.00 6.75
N TYR A 148 -5.57 1.58 5.69
CA TYR A 148 -6.76 2.30 5.22
C TYR A 148 -8.05 1.63 5.68
N TYR A 149 -9.01 2.48 6.01
CA TYR A 149 -10.35 2.16 6.48
C TYR A 149 -11.29 2.12 5.26
N ALA A 150 -11.74 0.94 4.85
CA ALA A 150 -12.92 0.89 3.98
C ALA A 150 -14.16 0.98 4.89
N TYR A 151 -14.90 2.09 4.81
CA TYR A 151 -16.29 2.08 5.23
C TYR A 151 -17.09 1.41 4.11
N VAL A 152 -17.78 0.31 4.45
CA VAL A 152 -18.65 -0.44 3.55
C VAL A 152 -19.77 0.45 3.00
#